data_AF-A0A1Y5TVJ2-F1
#
_entry.id   AF-A0A1Y5TVJ2-F1
#
_cell.length_a   1.000
_cell.length_b   1.000
_cell.length_c   1.000
_cell.angle_alpha   90.00
_cell.angle_beta   90.00
_cell.angle_gamma   90.00
#
_symmetry.space_group_name_H-M   'P 1'
#
loop_
_entity.id
_entity.type
_entity.pdbx_description
1 polymer ?
#
loop_
_entity_poly.entity_id
_entity_poly.type
_entity_poly.pdbx_seq_one_letter_code
_entity_poly.pdbx_strand_id
1 'polypeptide(L)'
;MQLPDRLVERIYDASVLDAAWSDVVPAIADLCGARSAVILVNDRVTGELSFADEFGVGTEYRRAYLQDLRQDDLRLDDLVQQPLGTVRTDTMIPRYAAYRQSRAYRELYKKLGTEHALGAFIFSDGRRSYGLRVFRSENEGAFGSAEIERYQGLLPHLARVFRIRSLHQRERDLASRLQHVLDVLPWGICLVDEDGALAAHNGIAKELLFNAERPLATKVRRLAGEALSEWRVSGRQRQVSVLRVDGRNDQDETARLHVLIEVIPENSTWTGNAEPLVMVVLATPAPDAERQAENLAALYDLTCRERAVARHLLSGQRIAATAELLDIAFETARSHLRSIFAKTGVSRQTDLVRIGLSTPAIAGSRPPESDLIDH
;
A
#
# COMPACT_ATOMS: atom_id res chain seq x y z
N MET A 1 21.63 35.84 1.87
CA MET A 1 22.79 34.98 2.22
C MET A 1 22.68 33.64 1.48
N GLN A 2 23.74 33.06 0.91
CA GLN A 2 23.64 31.75 0.21
C GLN A 2 23.45 30.60 1.22
N LEU A 3 22.52 29.68 0.94
CA LEU A 3 22.35 28.46 1.74
C LEU A 3 23.58 27.56 1.59
N PRO A 4 23.95 26.76 2.61
CA PRO A 4 25.00 25.76 2.43
C PRO A 4 24.55 24.71 1.42
N ASP A 5 25.25 24.59 0.29
CA ASP A 5 24.90 23.65 -0.80
C ASP A 5 24.70 22.22 -0.29
N ARG A 6 25.55 21.79 0.66
CA ARG A 6 25.47 20.47 1.30
C ARG A 6 24.17 20.21 2.06
N LEU A 7 23.51 21.23 2.62
CA LEU A 7 22.21 21.04 3.28
C LEU A 7 21.10 20.87 2.24
N VAL A 8 21.17 21.63 1.15
CA VAL A 8 20.20 21.54 0.06
C VAL A 8 20.26 20.16 -0.60
N GLU A 9 21.46 19.64 -0.86
CA GLU A 9 21.67 18.27 -1.35
C GLU A 9 21.03 17.23 -0.42
N ARG A 10 21.31 17.29 0.89
CA ARG A 10 20.72 16.38 1.88
C ARG A 10 19.19 16.45 1.92
N ILE A 11 18.63 17.65 1.77
CA ILE A 11 17.17 17.85 1.66
C ILE A 11 16.62 17.12 0.43
N TYR A 12 17.30 17.20 -0.71
CA TYR A 12 16.89 16.47 -1.92
C TYR A 12 17.06 14.95 -1.80
N ASP A 13 18.13 14.46 -1.17
CA ASP A 13 18.31 13.02 -0.91
C ASP A 13 17.18 12.46 -0.03
N ALA A 14 16.70 13.28 0.92
CA ALA A 14 15.56 12.95 1.78
C ALA A 14 14.20 12.94 1.04
N SER A 15 14.15 13.25 -0.26
CA SER A 15 12.92 13.13 -1.06
C SER A 15 12.47 11.68 -1.27
N VAL A 16 13.41 10.74 -1.25
CA VAL A 16 13.16 9.30 -1.50
C VAL A 16 13.59 8.40 -0.33
N LEU A 17 14.50 8.86 0.53
CA LEU A 17 15.00 8.13 1.69
C LEU A 17 14.42 8.70 2.99
N ASP A 18 13.48 7.99 3.60
CA ASP A 18 12.84 8.42 4.85
C ASP A 18 13.86 8.59 5.99
N ALA A 19 14.84 7.68 6.09
CA ALA A 19 15.89 7.71 7.11
C ALA A 19 16.79 8.95 7.05
N ALA A 20 16.85 9.65 5.89
CA ALA A 20 17.66 10.86 5.75
C ALA A 20 17.08 12.06 6.52
N TRP A 21 15.79 12.04 6.89
CA TRP A 21 15.16 13.14 7.61
C TRP A 21 15.66 13.31 9.05
N SER A 22 16.03 12.22 9.71
CA SER A 22 16.62 12.25 11.06
C SER A 22 17.92 13.06 11.12
N ASP A 23 18.54 13.26 9.95
CA ASP A 23 19.80 13.96 9.73
C ASP A 23 19.58 15.39 9.19
N VAL A 24 18.51 15.59 8.43
CA VAL A 24 18.12 16.88 7.82
C VAL A 24 17.45 17.81 8.84
N VAL A 25 16.54 17.29 9.67
CA VAL A 25 15.80 18.12 10.64
C VAL A 25 16.74 18.80 11.67
N PRO A 26 17.75 18.13 12.25
CA PRO A 26 18.74 18.78 13.10
C PRO A 26 19.54 19.85 12.35
N ALA A 27 19.98 19.58 11.12
CA ALA A 27 20.77 20.53 10.34
C ALA A 27 19.96 21.79 9.95
N ILE A 28 18.65 21.64 9.72
CA ILE A 28 17.73 22.77 9.54
C ILE A 28 17.62 23.57 10.85
N ALA A 29 17.49 22.90 11.99
CA ALA A 29 17.45 23.57 13.30
C ALA A 29 18.73 24.40 13.51
N ASP A 30 19.90 23.81 13.29
CA ASP A 30 21.20 24.48 13.42
C ASP A 30 21.33 25.70 12.49
N LEU A 31 20.91 25.58 11.22
CA LEU A 31 20.95 26.69 10.26
C LEU A 31 20.08 27.88 10.72
N CYS A 32 18.93 27.60 11.32
CA CYS A 32 18.03 28.60 11.90
C CYS A 32 18.48 29.06 13.30
N GLY A 33 19.58 28.51 13.84
CA GLY A 33 20.01 28.71 15.22
C GLY A 33 18.93 28.32 16.23
N ALA A 34 18.18 27.26 15.95
CA ALA A 34 17.11 26.74 16.77
C ALA A 34 17.55 25.48 17.51
N ARG A 35 16.99 25.24 18.69
CA ARG A 35 17.32 24.07 19.52
C ARG A 35 16.52 22.82 19.17
N SER A 36 15.40 23.00 18.48
CA SER A 36 14.51 21.91 18.08
C SER A 36 13.72 22.29 16.83
N ALA A 37 13.28 21.27 16.11
CA ALA A 37 12.51 21.42 14.88
C ALA A 37 11.52 20.27 14.72
N VAL A 38 10.38 20.55 14.09
CA VAL A 38 9.31 19.59 13.84
C VAL A 38 8.77 19.78 12.43
N ILE A 39 8.67 18.68 11.69
CA ILE A 39 7.91 18.60 10.44
C ILE A 39 6.50 18.15 10.78
N LEU A 40 5.54 19.02 10.52
CA LEU A 40 4.12 18.80 10.79
C LEU A 40 3.36 18.45 9.52
N VAL A 41 2.44 17.51 9.66
CA VAL A 41 1.50 17.10 8.62
C VAL A 41 0.09 17.30 9.18
N ASN A 42 -0.68 18.13 8.50
CA ASN A 42 -2.08 18.41 8.83
C ASN A 42 -2.97 17.80 7.75
N ASP A 43 -3.78 16.80 8.10
CA ASP A 43 -4.83 16.27 7.24
C ASP A 43 -6.00 17.26 7.25
N ARG A 44 -6.28 17.86 6.10
CA ARG A 44 -7.26 18.94 5.95
C ARG A 44 -8.71 18.46 5.96
N VAL A 45 -8.93 17.14 5.87
CA VAL A 45 -10.27 16.53 5.83
C VAL A 45 -10.71 16.20 7.25
N THR A 46 -9.87 15.46 7.97
CA THR A 46 -10.12 15.08 9.38
C THR A 46 -9.78 16.19 10.35
N GLY A 47 -8.96 17.14 9.90
CA GLY A 47 -8.31 18.10 10.77
C GLY A 47 -7.28 17.42 11.67
N GLU A 48 -6.79 16.20 11.42
CA GLU A 48 -5.78 15.55 12.26
C GLU A 48 -4.38 16.14 12.02
N LEU A 49 -3.62 16.37 13.09
CA LEU A 49 -2.22 16.80 13.01
C LEU A 49 -1.32 15.65 13.43
N SER A 50 -0.22 15.46 12.73
CA SER A 50 0.81 14.48 13.05
C SER A 50 2.20 15.06 12.79
N PHE A 51 3.23 14.42 13.34
CA PHE A 51 4.62 14.79 13.10
C PHE A 51 5.26 13.75 12.18
N ALA A 52 5.76 14.20 11.04
CA ALA A 52 6.49 13.35 10.12
C ALA A 52 7.90 13.06 10.64
N ASP A 53 8.56 14.07 11.23
CA ASP A 53 9.87 13.95 11.85
C ASP A 53 10.06 15.10 12.87
N GLU A 54 10.95 14.90 13.84
CA GLU A 54 11.21 15.83 14.93
C GLU A 54 12.64 15.71 15.47
N PHE A 55 13.21 16.84 15.87
CA PHE A 55 14.52 16.92 16.53
C PHE A 55 14.41 17.79 17.78
N GLY A 56 15.01 17.35 18.88
CA GLY A 56 15.09 18.13 20.12
C GLY A 56 13.76 18.30 20.87
N VAL A 57 12.70 17.59 20.47
CA VAL A 57 11.41 17.53 21.17
C VAL A 57 11.28 16.13 21.77
N GLY A 58 11.07 16.02 23.10
CA GLY A 58 10.98 14.72 23.76
C GLY A 58 9.70 13.93 23.40
N THR A 59 9.79 12.60 23.33
CA THR A 59 8.71 11.70 22.88
C THR A 59 7.46 11.71 23.77
N GLU A 60 7.59 11.91 25.08
CA GLU A 60 6.46 12.02 26.01
C GLU A 60 5.56 13.23 25.69
N TYR A 61 6.16 14.31 25.17
CA TYR A 61 5.47 15.56 24.86
C TYR A 61 4.66 15.50 23.57
N ARG A 62 5.10 14.71 22.59
CA ARG A 62 4.37 14.48 21.34
C ARG A 62 2.96 13.96 21.61
N ARG A 63 2.84 12.97 22.50
CA ARG A 63 1.56 12.37 22.86
C ARG A 63 0.63 13.39 23.53
N ALA A 64 1.15 14.08 24.55
CA ALA A 64 0.37 15.08 25.29
C ALA A 64 -0.11 16.24 24.39
N TYR A 65 0.72 16.70 23.45
CA TYR A 65 0.33 17.75 22.51
C TYR A 65 -0.77 17.31 21.54
N LEU A 66 -0.59 16.15 20.90
CA LEU A 66 -1.53 15.66 19.88
C LEU A 66 -2.91 15.30 20.46
N GLN A 67 -2.98 14.92 21.74
CA GLN A 67 -4.23 14.52 22.40
C GLN A 67 -4.98 15.69 23.05
N ASP A 68 -4.30 16.54 23.82
CA ASP A 68 -5.00 17.39 24.80
C ASP A 68 -4.79 18.90 24.64
N LEU A 69 -3.72 19.33 23.96
CA LEU A 69 -3.28 20.75 23.99
C LEU A 69 -3.24 21.42 22.62
N ARG A 70 -3.40 20.65 21.54
CA ARG A 70 -3.40 21.19 20.19
C ARG A 70 -4.50 22.23 19.97
N GLN A 71 -5.72 21.99 20.46
CA GLN A 71 -6.86 22.89 20.25
C GLN A 71 -6.68 24.25 20.93
N ASP A 72 -5.75 24.34 21.88
CA ASP A 72 -5.42 25.57 22.61
C ASP A 72 -4.17 26.28 22.03
N ASP A 73 -3.58 25.77 20.94
CA ASP A 73 -2.35 26.29 20.33
C ASP A 73 -2.63 27.44 19.36
N LEU A 74 -2.77 28.66 19.91
CA LEU A 74 -3.00 29.88 19.12
C LEU A 74 -1.91 30.16 18.07
N ARG A 75 -0.68 29.63 18.22
CA ARG A 75 0.36 29.76 17.18
C ARG A 75 0.03 28.90 15.98
N LEU A 76 -0.40 27.67 16.23
CA LEU A 76 -0.79 26.75 15.17
C LEU A 76 -2.04 27.27 14.44
N ASP A 77 -3.00 27.81 15.17
CA ASP A 77 -4.23 28.39 14.58
C ASP A 77 -3.91 29.54 13.62
N ASP A 78 -3.07 30.50 14.04
CA ASP A 78 -2.61 31.59 13.16
C ASP A 78 -1.89 31.03 11.93
N LEU A 79 -1.00 30.05 12.14
CA LEU A 79 -0.18 29.45 11.09
C LEU A 79 -1.01 28.71 10.02
N VAL A 80 -2.02 27.94 10.44
CA VAL A 80 -2.91 27.19 9.53
C VAL A 80 -3.73 28.12 8.64
N GLN A 81 -4.03 29.33 9.10
CA GLN A 81 -4.80 30.33 8.33
C GLN A 81 -3.97 31.08 7.30
N GLN A 82 -2.65 30.97 7.33
CA GLN A 82 -1.78 31.69 6.39
C GLN A 82 -1.69 30.99 5.03
N PRO A 83 -1.45 31.76 3.94
CA PRO A 83 -1.03 31.19 2.67
C PRO A 83 0.25 30.35 2.81
N LEU A 84 0.39 29.30 1.99
CA LEU A 84 1.61 28.48 1.97
C LEU A 84 2.85 29.34 1.70
N GLY A 85 3.94 29.04 2.41
CA GLY A 85 5.20 29.78 2.35
C GLY A 85 5.22 31.04 3.22
N THR A 86 4.09 31.45 3.82
CA THR A 86 4.05 32.61 4.71
C THR A 86 4.70 32.26 6.05
N VAL A 87 5.84 32.88 6.31
CA VAL A 87 6.59 32.67 7.55
C VAL A 87 5.97 33.46 8.69
N ARG A 88 5.81 32.78 9.83
CA ARG A 88 5.27 33.35 11.06
C ARG A 88 6.24 33.12 12.21
N THR A 89 6.37 34.14 13.05
CA THR A 89 7.10 34.09 14.32
C THR A 89 6.30 34.82 15.40
N ASP A 90 6.67 34.65 16.65
CA ASP A 90 6.00 35.18 17.84
C ASP A 90 5.67 36.67 17.75
N THR A 91 6.62 37.48 17.26
CA THR A 91 6.48 38.94 17.14
C THR A 91 5.47 39.36 16.09
N MET A 92 5.05 38.44 15.21
CA MET A 92 4.09 38.73 14.16
C MET A 92 2.66 38.32 14.53
N ILE A 93 2.47 37.62 15.65
CA ILE A 93 1.15 37.13 16.09
C ILE A 93 0.43 38.27 16.83
N PRO A 94 -0.70 38.79 16.31
CA PRO A 94 -1.38 39.94 16.92
C PRO A 94 -1.84 39.72 18.36
N ARG A 95 -2.05 38.45 18.75
CA ARG A 95 -2.52 38.03 20.09
C ARG A 95 -1.44 37.37 20.94
N TYR A 96 -0.16 37.71 20.76
CA TYR A 96 0.94 37.06 21.49
C TYR A 96 0.78 37.10 23.03
N ALA A 97 0.27 38.19 23.58
CA ALA A 97 -0.01 38.29 25.02
C ALA A 97 -1.06 37.28 25.51
N ALA A 98 -2.10 37.01 24.71
CA ALA A 98 -3.11 35.99 25.01
C ALA A 98 -2.53 34.58 24.86
N TYR A 99 -1.60 34.37 23.93
CA TYR A 99 -0.89 33.10 23.79
C TYR A 99 -0.12 32.73 25.07
N ARG A 100 0.59 33.66 25.72
CA ARG A 100 1.27 33.38 27.01
C ARG A 100 0.31 33.01 28.14
N GLN A 101 -0.98 33.29 28.00
CA GLN A 101 -2.02 32.92 28.96
C GLN A 101 -2.73 31.59 28.60
N SER A 102 -2.55 31.11 27.36
CA SER A 102 -3.16 29.87 26.86
C SER A 102 -2.76 28.66 27.69
N ARG A 103 -3.63 27.64 27.68
CA ARG A 103 -3.37 26.36 28.32
C ARG A 103 -2.16 25.67 27.67
N ALA A 104 -2.12 25.62 26.35
CA ALA A 104 -1.00 25.06 25.58
C ALA A 104 0.34 25.68 25.99
N TYR A 105 0.42 26.99 26.16
CA TYR A 105 1.66 27.63 26.60
C TYR A 105 2.06 27.25 28.03
N ARG A 106 1.14 27.39 28.99
CA ARG A 106 1.41 27.17 30.42
C ARG A 106 1.72 25.70 30.74
N GLU A 107 1.02 24.77 30.11
CA GLU A 107 1.11 23.34 30.41
C GLU A 107 2.15 22.60 29.58
N LEU A 108 2.48 23.10 28.37
CA LEU A 108 3.41 22.44 27.44
C LEU A 108 4.63 23.30 27.08
N TYR A 109 4.44 24.40 26.34
CA TYR A 109 5.58 25.14 25.77
C TYR A 109 6.54 25.70 26.83
N LYS A 110 6.03 26.13 27.98
CA LYS A 110 6.84 26.55 29.12
C LYS A 110 7.67 25.39 29.72
N LYS A 111 7.10 24.20 29.83
CA LYS A 111 7.80 23.00 30.35
C LYS A 111 8.85 22.48 29.36
N LEU A 112 8.57 22.59 28.07
CA LEU A 112 9.50 22.27 26.99
C LEU A 112 10.68 23.26 26.91
N GLY A 113 10.58 24.41 27.58
CA GLY A 113 11.57 25.47 27.45
C GLY A 113 11.65 25.99 26.01
N THR A 114 10.51 26.01 25.31
CA THR A 114 10.37 26.51 23.94
C THR A 114 9.52 27.78 23.99
N GLU A 115 10.18 28.91 24.19
CA GLU A 115 9.51 30.22 24.27
C GLU A 115 9.25 30.78 22.88
N HIS A 116 10.15 30.57 21.93
CA HIS A 116 10.06 31.19 20.63
C HIS A 116 9.85 30.17 19.53
N ALA A 117 9.07 30.52 18.51
CA ALA A 117 8.77 29.65 17.37
C ALA A 117 8.83 30.42 16.05
N LEU A 118 9.39 29.78 15.04
CA LEU A 118 9.40 30.23 13.65
C LEU A 118 8.87 29.08 12.79
N GLY A 119 7.94 29.35 11.88
CA GLY A 119 7.38 28.29 11.06
C GLY A 119 6.56 28.77 9.87
N ALA A 120 6.24 27.82 9.00
CA ALA A 120 5.35 27.99 7.85
C ALA A 120 4.73 26.64 7.49
N PHE A 121 3.48 26.64 7.00
CA PHE A 121 3.06 25.58 6.09
C PHE A 121 3.66 25.87 4.72
N ILE A 122 4.22 24.84 4.08
CA ILE A 122 5.15 24.99 2.95
C ILE A 122 4.54 24.40 1.67
N PHE A 123 3.89 23.25 1.80
CA PHE A 123 3.33 22.51 0.67
C PHE A 123 1.98 21.90 1.04
N SER A 124 1.10 21.72 0.05
CA SER A 124 -0.17 21.02 0.21
C SER A 124 -0.40 20.14 -1.01
N ASP A 125 -0.76 18.88 -0.76
CA ASP A 125 -1.15 17.95 -1.81
C ASP A 125 -2.68 17.93 -2.05
N GLY A 126 -3.42 18.80 -1.36
CA GLY A 126 -4.88 18.91 -1.43
C GLY A 126 -5.56 18.20 -0.25
N ARG A 127 -5.06 17.02 0.15
CA ARG A 127 -5.53 16.32 1.35
C ARG A 127 -4.71 16.73 2.58
N ARG A 128 -3.39 16.80 2.44
CA ARG A 128 -2.45 17.09 3.54
C ARG A 128 -1.71 18.38 3.26
N SER A 129 -1.46 19.17 4.31
CA SER A 129 -0.50 20.27 4.30
C SER A 129 0.70 19.95 5.17
N TYR A 130 1.89 20.25 4.65
CA TYR A 130 3.18 19.96 5.26
C TYR A 130 3.81 21.27 5.68
N GLY A 131 4.27 21.33 6.93
CA GLY A 131 4.91 22.50 7.49
C GLY A 131 6.20 22.15 8.21
N LEU A 132 6.98 23.19 8.48
CA LEU A 132 8.16 23.12 9.34
C LEU A 132 7.97 24.15 10.44
N ARG A 133 8.36 23.78 11.65
CA ARG A 133 8.48 24.69 12.79
C ARG A 133 9.81 24.45 13.46
N VAL A 134 10.48 25.54 13.83
CA VAL A 134 11.71 25.53 14.62
C VAL A 134 11.51 26.34 15.89
N PHE A 135 12.16 25.95 16.98
CA PHE A 135 11.92 26.52 18.30
C PHE A 135 13.20 26.94 19.01
N ARG A 136 13.08 27.98 19.84
CA ARG A 136 14.11 28.52 20.73
C ARG A 136 13.55 28.65 22.15
N SER A 137 14.43 28.63 23.13
CA SER A 137 14.13 28.94 24.53
C SER A 137 14.07 30.45 24.79
N GLU A 138 13.59 30.84 25.97
CA GLU A 138 13.52 32.25 26.39
C GLU A 138 14.90 32.92 26.42
N ASN A 139 15.95 32.16 26.77
CA ASN A 139 17.32 32.67 26.89
C ASN A 139 18.03 32.86 25.53
N GLU A 140 17.52 32.23 24.46
CA GLU A 140 18.09 32.33 23.11
C GLU A 140 17.50 33.50 22.30
N GLY A 141 16.48 34.15 22.84
CA GLY A 141 15.82 35.30 22.23
C GLY A 141 14.95 34.97 21.02
N ALA A 142 14.14 35.95 20.61
CA ALA A 142 13.24 35.81 19.47
C ALA A 142 14.00 35.70 18.14
N PHE A 143 13.37 35.05 17.15
CA PHE A 143 13.91 34.99 15.80
C PHE A 143 13.93 36.39 15.15
N GLY A 144 15.10 36.83 14.71
CA GLY A 144 15.30 38.11 14.03
C GLY A 144 15.16 38.00 12.51
N SER A 145 15.37 39.12 11.82
CA SER A 145 15.29 39.20 10.36
C SER A 145 16.26 38.24 9.65
N ALA A 146 17.47 38.06 10.18
CA ALA A 146 18.48 37.17 9.61
C ALA A 146 18.09 35.68 9.69
N GLU A 147 17.48 35.23 10.79
CA GLU A 147 16.92 33.88 10.88
C GLU A 147 15.72 33.68 9.96
N ILE A 148 14.84 34.68 9.89
CA ILE A 148 13.66 34.65 9.02
C ILE A 148 14.09 34.54 7.55
N GLU A 149 15.08 35.32 7.10
CA GLU A 149 15.59 35.26 5.72
C GLU A 149 16.18 33.88 5.40
N ARG A 150 16.97 33.30 6.33
CA ARG A 150 17.52 31.94 6.17
C ARG A 150 16.42 30.89 6.06
N TYR A 151 15.43 30.95 6.95
CA TYR A 151 14.29 30.05 6.94
C TYR A 151 13.47 30.18 5.65
N GLN A 152 13.20 31.41 5.20
CA GLN A 152 12.52 31.69 3.93
C GLN A 152 13.28 31.10 2.73
N GLY A 153 14.60 31.18 2.73
CA GLY A 153 15.44 30.56 1.69
C GLY A 153 15.27 29.05 1.57
N LEU A 154 14.98 28.34 2.68
CA LEU A 154 14.78 26.88 2.67
C LEU A 154 13.43 26.46 2.07
N LEU A 155 12.41 27.30 2.17
CA LEU A 155 11.03 26.92 1.85
C LEU A 155 10.84 26.42 0.42
N PRO A 156 11.43 27.03 -0.63
CA PRO A 156 11.32 26.53 -1.99
C PRO A 156 11.88 25.11 -2.16
N HIS A 157 12.99 24.79 -1.46
CA HIS A 157 13.61 23.47 -1.52
C HIS A 157 12.74 22.42 -0.82
N LEU A 158 12.27 22.72 0.39
CA LEU A 158 11.35 21.85 1.13
C LEU A 158 10.03 21.64 0.39
N ALA A 159 9.48 22.69 -0.24
CA ALA A 159 8.26 22.59 -1.04
C ALA A 159 8.46 21.63 -2.23
N ARG A 160 9.61 21.71 -2.92
CA ARG A 160 9.92 20.81 -4.04
C ARG A 160 10.06 19.36 -3.57
N VAL A 161 10.72 19.13 -2.45
CA VAL A 161 10.91 17.79 -1.86
C VAL A 161 9.60 17.19 -1.39
N PHE A 162 8.76 17.94 -0.67
CA PHE A 162 7.44 17.46 -0.27
C PHE A 162 6.54 17.17 -1.47
N ARG A 163 6.64 17.95 -2.54
CA ARG A 163 5.93 17.66 -3.80
C ARG A 163 6.38 16.35 -4.43
N ILE A 164 7.69 16.11 -4.55
CA ILE A 164 8.25 14.86 -5.10
C ILE A 164 7.78 13.68 -4.25
N ARG A 165 7.90 13.77 -2.92
CA ARG A 165 7.49 12.73 -2.00
C ARG A 165 5.98 12.44 -2.07
N SER A 166 5.15 13.48 -2.20
CA SER A 166 3.70 13.32 -2.35
C SER A 166 3.32 12.61 -3.65
N LEU A 167 3.99 12.93 -4.77
CA LEU A 167 3.79 12.23 -6.04
C LEU A 167 4.18 10.76 -5.93
N HIS A 168 5.38 10.49 -5.39
CA HIS A 168 5.90 9.14 -5.20
C HIS A 168 5.01 8.29 -4.28
N GLN A 169 4.53 8.88 -3.18
CA GLN A 169 3.62 8.19 -2.27
C GLN A 169 2.29 7.85 -2.95
N ARG A 170 1.75 8.73 -3.81
CA ARG A 170 0.52 8.44 -4.57
C ARG A 170 0.70 7.29 -5.55
N GLU A 171 1.85 7.23 -6.23
CA GLU A 171 2.18 6.13 -7.13
C GLU A 171 2.30 4.81 -6.36
N ARG A 172 2.98 4.81 -5.21
CA ARG A 172 3.06 3.64 -4.30
C ARG A 172 1.69 3.20 -3.79
N ASP A 173 0.85 4.14 -3.34
CA ASP A 173 -0.49 3.87 -2.85
C ASP A 173 -1.37 3.28 -3.97
N LEU A 174 -1.27 3.80 -5.19
CA LEU A 174 -1.98 3.26 -6.35
C LEU A 174 -1.49 1.85 -6.69
N ALA A 175 -0.18 1.64 -6.75
CA ALA A 175 0.42 0.33 -7.01
C ALA A 175 -0.03 -0.70 -5.97
N SER A 176 -0.02 -0.34 -4.68
CA SER A 176 -0.51 -1.21 -3.60
C SER A 176 -2.00 -1.53 -3.74
N ARG A 177 -2.84 -0.58 -4.16
CA ARG A 177 -4.27 -0.83 -4.40
C ARG A 177 -4.50 -1.71 -5.63
N LEU A 178 -3.75 -1.49 -6.70
CA LEU A 178 -3.79 -2.32 -7.91
C LEU A 178 -3.36 -3.76 -7.60
N GLN A 179 -2.38 -3.95 -6.72
CA GLN A 179 -2.00 -5.27 -6.24
C GLN A 179 -3.19 -5.99 -5.59
N HIS A 180 -3.99 -5.28 -4.78
CA HIS A 180 -5.19 -5.84 -4.17
C HIS A 180 -6.25 -6.23 -5.22
N VAL A 181 -6.36 -5.47 -6.31
CA VAL A 181 -7.23 -5.83 -7.46
C VAL A 181 -6.72 -7.08 -8.18
N LEU A 182 -5.40 -7.25 -8.31
CA LEU A 182 -4.84 -8.47 -8.91
C LEU A 182 -5.08 -9.71 -8.04
N ASP A 183 -5.12 -9.56 -6.72
CA ASP A 183 -5.32 -10.68 -5.79
C ASP A 183 -6.76 -11.22 -5.80
N VAL A 184 -7.76 -10.44 -6.25
CA VAL A 184 -9.15 -10.91 -6.39
C VAL A 184 -9.41 -11.63 -7.72
N LEU A 185 -8.47 -11.58 -8.67
CA LEU A 185 -8.61 -12.27 -9.94
C LEU A 185 -8.39 -13.78 -9.78
N PRO A 186 -9.14 -14.64 -10.51
CA PRO A 186 -9.04 -16.09 -10.40
C PRO A 186 -7.82 -16.67 -11.14
N TRP A 187 -6.87 -15.85 -11.58
CA TRP A 187 -5.71 -16.25 -12.38
C TRP A 187 -4.42 -15.90 -11.64
N GLY A 188 -3.39 -16.74 -11.81
CA GLY A 188 -2.04 -16.39 -11.37
C GLY A 188 -1.42 -15.39 -12.34
N ILE A 189 -1.14 -14.17 -11.90
CA ILE A 189 -0.53 -13.13 -12.74
C ILE A 189 0.84 -12.79 -12.17
N CYS A 190 1.86 -12.77 -13.02
CA CYS A 190 3.18 -12.26 -12.66
C CYS A 190 3.85 -11.47 -13.79
N LEU A 191 4.74 -10.57 -13.40
CA LEU A 191 5.62 -9.80 -14.27
C LEU A 191 7.04 -10.31 -14.10
N VAL A 192 7.71 -10.57 -15.22
CA VAL A 192 9.10 -10.99 -15.29
C VAL A 192 9.89 -9.91 -16.02
N ASP A 193 11.02 -9.49 -15.47
CA ASP A 193 11.91 -8.53 -16.12
C ASP A 193 12.79 -9.20 -17.20
N GLU A 194 13.64 -8.42 -17.85
CA GLU A 194 14.50 -8.92 -18.93
C GLU A 194 15.60 -9.89 -18.47
N ASP A 195 15.98 -9.84 -17.19
CA ASP A 195 16.93 -10.76 -16.57
C ASP A 195 16.26 -12.08 -16.12
N GLY A 196 14.94 -12.17 -16.25
CA GLY A 196 14.16 -13.32 -15.79
C GLY A 196 13.85 -13.28 -14.29
N ALA A 197 14.08 -12.16 -13.61
CA ALA A 197 13.66 -11.94 -12.24
C ALA A 197 12.16 -11.59 -12.17
N LEU A 198 11.54 -11.94 -11.04
CA LEU A 198 10.11 -11.74 -10.83
C LEU A 198 9.89 -10.31 -10.30
N ALA A 199 9.45 -9.41 -11.16
CA ALA A 199 9.22 -8.01 -10.82
C ALA A 199 7.97 -7.80 -9.96
N ALA A 200 6.90 -8.57 -10.23
CA ALA A 200 5.65 -8.54 -9.46
C ALA A 200 4.86 -9.85 -9.62
N HIS A 201 3.96 -10.15 -8.69
CA HIS A 201 3.03 -11.28 -8.78
C HIS A 201 1.82 -11.09 -7.86
N ASN A 202 0.69 -11.72 -8.18
CA ASN A 202 -0.44 -11.84 -7.25
C ASN A 202 -0.31 -13.08 -6.34
N GLY A 203 -1.24 -13.24 -5.39
CA GLY A 203 -1.26 -14.36 -4.46
C GLY A 203 -1.30 -15.73 -5.14
N ILE A 204 -2.16 -15.90 -6.14
CA ILE A 204 -2.28 -17.17 -6.90
C ILE A 204 -0.98 -17.49 -7.63
N ALA A 205 -0.36 -16.51 -8.30
CA ALA A 205 0.93 -16.72 -8.94
C ALA A 205 2.01 -17.10 -7.91
N LYS A 206 2.04 -16.46 -6.74
CA LYS A 206 2.98 -16.83 -5.67
C LYS A 206 2.84 -18.30 -5.29
N GLU A 207 1.61 -18.75 -5.05
CA GLU A 207 1.31 -20.14 -4.69
C GLU A 207 1.73 -21.10 -5.80
N LEU A 208 1.41 -20.81 -7.06
CA LEU A 208 1.75 -21.67 -8.21
C LEU A 208 3.26 -21.70 -8.50
N LEU A 209 3.95 -20.57 -8.39
CA LEU A 209 5.36 -20.45 -8.75
C LEU A 209 6.30 -21.06 -7.70
N PHE A 210 5.96 -20.89 -6.42
CA PHE A 210 6.81 -21.25 -5.28
C PHE A 210 6.30 -22.45 -4.49
N ASN A 211 5.32 -23.20 -5.01
CA ASN A 211 4.96 -24.48 -4.43
C ASN A 211 6.18 -25.42 -4.46
N ALA A 212 6.65 -25.82 -3.27
CA ALA A 212 7.84 -26.66 -3.11
C ALA A 212 7.73 -28.01 -3.82
N GLU A 213 6.51 -28.54 -3.96
CA GLU A 213 6.25 -29.80 -4.64
C GLU A 213 6.19 -29.65 -6.16
N ARG A 214 5.95 -28.43 -6.65
CA ARG A 214 5.73 -28.13 -8.08
C ARG A 214 6.31 -26.76 -8.45
N PRO A 215 7.65 -26.61 -8.51
CA PRO A 215 8.25 -25.32 -8.80
C PRO A 215 8.04 -24.93 -10.27
N LEU A 216 7.07 -24.04 -10.52
CA LEU A 216 6.79 -23.51 -11.87
C LEU A 216 7.65 -22.30 -12.23
N ALA A 217 8.32 -21.68 -11.24
CA ALA A 217 9.16 -20.49 -11.44
C ALA A 217 10.15 -20.64 -12.60
N THR A 218 10.93 -21.73 -12.64
CA THR A 218 11.93 -21.95 -13.70
C THR A 218 11.30 -22.10 -15.09
N LYS A 219 10.16 -22.79 -15.19
CA LYS A 219 9.42 -22.97 -16.46
C LYS A 219 8.88 -21.62 -16.95
N VAL A 220 8.31 -20.82 -16.05
CA VAL A 220 7.77 -19.48 -16.36
C VAL A 220 8.87 -18.51 -16.80
N ARG A 221 10.01 -18.48 -16.09
CA ARG A 221 11.15 -17.63 -16.46
C ARG A 221 11.69 -17.97 -17.85
N ARG A 222 11.82 -19.26 -18.18
CA ARG A 222 12.25 -19.70 -19.50
C ARG A 222 11.29 -19.23 -20.59
N LEU A 223 9.98 -19.43 -20.39
CA LEU A 223 8.95 -18.98 -21.35
C LEU A 223 8.95 -17.46 -21.53
N ALA A 224 9.17 -16.70 -20.46
CA ALA A 224 9.29 -15.25 -20.54
C ALA A 224 10.51 -14.81 -21.36
N GLY A 225 11.68 -15.45 -21.14
CA GLY A 225 12.89 -15.19 -21.93
C GLY A 225 12.74 -15.55 -23.42
N GLU A 226 12.05 -16.65 -23.71
CA GLU A 226 11.71 -17.05 -25.09
C GLU A 226 10.80 -15.99 -25.76
N ALA A 227 9.74 -15.56 -25.08
CA ALA A 227 8.84 -14.53 -25.60
C ALA A 227 9.54 -13.19 -25.82
N LEU A 228 10.43 -12.80 -24.90
CA LEU A 228 11.21 -11.57 -25.03
C LEU A 228 12.18 -11.64 -26.22
N SER A 229 12.83 -12.79 -26.42
CA SER A 229 13.70 -13.04 -27.57
C SER A 229 12.93 -12.97 -28.89
N GLU A 230 11.75 -13.58 -28.96
CA GLU A 230 10.90 -13.54 -30.15
C GLU A 230 10.37 -12.12 -30.42
N TRP A 231 10.00 -11.37 -29.38
CA TRP A 231 9.59 -9.98 -29.51
C TRP A 231 10.70 -9.10 -30.10
N ARG A 232 11.95 -9.26 -29.66
CA ARG A 232 13.09 -8.51 -30.22
C ARG A 232 13.34 -8.78 -31.70
N VAL A 233 13.06 -9.99 -32.18
CA VAL A 233 13.29 -10.40 -33.58
C VAL A 233 12.10 -10.06 -34.48
N SER A 234 10.88 -10.31 -34.02
CA SER A 234 9.67 -10.29 -34.86
C SER A 234 8.68 -9.18 -34.51
N GLY A 235 8.85 -8.52 -33.36
CA GLY A 235 7.86 -7.60 -32.79
C GLY A 235 6.62 -8.29 -32.22
N ARG A 236 6.57 -9.64 -32.17
CA ARG A 236 5.41 -10.37 -31.67
C ARG A 236 5.24 -10.16 -30.16
N GLN A 237 4.22 -9.41 -29.77
CA GLN A 237 3.97 -9.07 -28.36
C GLN A 237 3.23 -10.16 -27.57
N ARG A 238 2.38 -10.98 -28.21
CA ARG A 238 1.49 -11.91 -27.50
C ARG A 238 1.66 -13.36 -27.96
N GLN A 239 1.71 -14.27 -26.98
CA GLN A 239 1.81 -15.71 -27.17
C GLN A 239 0.88 -16.45 -26.22
N VAL A 240 0.41 -17.61 -26.65
CA VAL A 240 -0.40 -18.51 -25.82
C VAL A 240 0.25 -19.88 -25.84
N SER A 241 0.40 -20.48 -24.67
CA SER A 241 0.99 -21.79 -24.47
C SER A 241 0.16 -22.60 -23.48
N VAL A 242 0.38 -23.91 -23.46
CA VAL A 242 -0.20 -24.81 -22.46
C VAL A 242 0.96 -25.49 -21.73
N LEU A 243 1.09 -25.19 -20.45
CA LEU A 243 2.09 -25.79 -19.59
C LEU A 243 1.53 -27.05 -18.96
N ARG A 244 2.25 -28.17 -19.10
CA ARG A 244 1.95 -29.38 -18.33
C ARG A 244 2.65 -29.30 -16.98
N VAL A 245 1.85 -29.50 -15.94
CA VAL A 245 2.29 -29.58 -14.56
C VAL A 245 2.06 -31.01 -14.11
N ASP A 246 3.15 -31.67 -13.74
CA ASP A 246 3.10 -33.06 -13.30
C ASP A 246 2.31 -33.15 -11.98
N GLY A 247 1.54 -34.24 -11.86
CA GLY A 247 0.73 -34.56 -10.67
C GLY A 247 1.59 -34.84 -9.44
N ARG A 248 0.96 -34.93 -8.25
CA ARG A 248 1.68 -35.28 -6.99
C ARG A 248 2.14 -36.75 -7.02
N ASN A 249 1.51 -37.60 -7.82
CA ASN A 249 1.77 -39.03 -7.99
C ASN A 249 1.52 -39.46 -9.45
N ASP A 250 2.02 -40.64 -9.86
CA ASP A 250 1.77 -41.28 -11.18
C ASP A 250 0.27 -41.49 -11.51
N GLN A 251 -0.62 -41.32 -10.53
CA GLN A 251 -2.08 -41.43 -10.68
C GLN A 251 -2.80 -40.07 -10.68
N ASP A 252 -2.11 -38.97 -10.37
CA ASP A 252 -2.69 -37.63 -10.49
C ASP A 252 -2.62 -37.20 -11.96
N GLU A 253 -3.77 -36.87 -12.55
CA GLU A 253 -3.80 -36.30 -13.90
C GLU A 253 -2.86 -35.09 -13.99
N THR A 254 -1.98 -35.08 -15.00
CA THR A 254 -1.16 -33.89 -15.34
C THR A 254 -2.07 -32.68 -15.46
N ALA A 255 -1.99 -31.77 -14.49
CA ALA A 255 -2.72 -30.53 -14.53
C ALA A 255 -2.19 -29.70 -15.71
N ARG A 256 -3.09 -29.27 -16.60
CA ARG A 256 -2.73 -28.37 -17.70
C ARG A 256 -2.95 -26.96 -17.20
N LEU A 257 -1.96 -26.08 -17.33
CA LEU A 257 -2.14 -24.65 -17.13
C LEU A 257 -2.16 -23.96 -18.49
N HIS A 258 -3.18 -23.15 -18.72
CA HIS A 258 -3.23 -22.26 -19.86
C HIS A 258 -2.37 -21.04 -19.52
N VAL A 259 -1.40 -20.75 -20.38
CA VAL A 259 -0.43 -19.68 -20.17
C VAL A 259 -0.60 -18.63 -21.26
N LEU A 260 -0.96 -17.42 -20.89
CA LEU A 260 -0.89 -16.25 -21.76
C LEU A 260 0.40 -15.50 -21.42
N ILE A 261 1.18 -15.16 -22.44
CA ILE A 261 2.43 -14.42 -22.29
C ILE A 261 2.32 -13.16 -23.16
N GLU A 262 2.56 -12.01 -22.56
CA GLU A 262 2.51 -10.72 -23.24
C GLU A 262 3.72 -9.87 -22.86
N VAL A 263 4.47 -9.42 -23.86
CA VAL A 263 5.59 -8.49 -23.68
C VAL A 263 5.04 -7.07 -23.65
N ILE A 264 5.26 -6.39 -22.53
CA ILE A 264 4.87 -5.01 -22.24
C ILE A 264 6.11 -4.14 -22.48
N PRO A 265 6.20 -3.42 -23.62
CA PRO A 265 7.32 -2.53 -23.87
C PRO A 265 7.28 -1.33 -22.92
N GLU A 266 8.45 -0.89 -22.46
CA GLU A 266 8.56 0.38 -21.75
C GLU A 266 8.54 1.54 -22.74
N ASN A 267 7.73 2.56 -22.45
CA ASN A 267 7.62 3.77 -23.28
C ASN A 267 8.36 4.98 -22.67
N SER A 268 9.29 4.74 -21.74
CA SER A 268 10.07 5.80 -21.11
C SER A 268 11.11 6.36 -22.08
N THR A 269 11.06 7.66 -22.31
CA THR A 269 12.04 8.38 -23.13
C THR A 269 13.27 8.85 -22.33
N TRP A 270 13.23 8.73 -21.00
CA TRP A 270 14.24 9.31 -20.11
C TRP A 270 15.36 8.33 -19.74
N THR A 271 15.06 7.03 -19.64
CA THR A 271 16.00 5.97 -19.22
C THR A 271 16.94 5.52 -20.35
N GLY A 272 16.69 5.91 -21.59
CA GLY A 272 17.54 5.62 -22.76
C GLY A 272 17.50 4.16 -23.23
N ASN A 273 17.18 3.23 -22.33
CA ASN A 273 16.86 1.84 -22.63
C ASN A 273 15.41 1.57 -22.22
N ALA A 274 14.68 0.84 -23.06
CA ALA A 274 13.42 0.25 -22.68
C ALA A 274 13.70 -1.04 -21.90
N GLU A 275 13.20 -1.14 -20.67
CA GLU A 275 13.19 -2.36 -19.87
C GLU A 275 11.82 -3.05 -20.03
N PRO A 276 11.64 -3.89 -21.08
CA PRO A 276 10.36 -4.55 -21.30
C PRO A 276 10.07 -5.52 -20.16
N LEU A 277 8.82 -5.53 -19.70
CA LEU A 277 8.32 -6.54 -18.78
C LEU A 277 7.55 -7.61 -19.55
N VAL A 278 7.63 -8.85 -19.09
CA VAL A 278 6.82 -9.94 -19.63
C VAL A 278 5.73 -10.30 -18.62
N MET A 279 4.48 -10.06 -18.98
CA MET A 279 3.33 -10.51 -18.22
C MET A 279 3.02 -11.97 -18.55
N VAL A 280 2.92 -12.79 -17.51
CA VAL A 280 2.52 -14.19 -17.61
C VAL A 280 1.24 -14.38 -16.80
N VAL A 281 0.19 -14.87 -17.46
CA VAL A 281 -1.08 -15.23 -16.84
C VAL A 281 -1.23 -16.75 -16.87
N LEU A 282 -1.40 -17.34 -15.69
CA LEU A 282 -1.56 -18.76 -15.42
C LEU A 282 -3.02 -19.02 -15.06
N ALA A 283 -3.73 -19.74 -15.93
CA ALA A 283 -5.11 -20.13 -15.70
C ALA A 283 -5.23 -21.67 -15.61
N THR A 284 -5.81 -22.15 -14.51
CA THR A 284 -6.13 -23.57 -14.35
C THR A 284 -7.50 -23.86 -14.99
N PRO A 285 -7.63 -24.84 -15.89
CA PRO A 285 -8.87 -25.20 -16.55
C PRO A 285 -9.89 -25.85 -15.60
N ALA A 286 -9.42 -26.41 -14.48
CA ALA A 286 -10.23 -26.80 -13.34
C ALA A 286 -9.75 -25.99 -12.11
N PRO A 287 -10.31 -24.80 -11.87
CA PRO A 287 -10.00 -24.04 -10.66
C PRO A 287 -10.31 -24.86 -9.41
N ASP A 288 -9.55 -24.60 -8.35
CA ASP A 288 -9.67 -25.28 -7.07
C ASP A 288 -11.10 -25.15 -6.51
N ALA A 289 -11.82 -26.27 -6.52
CA ALA A 289 -13.21 -26.34 -6.10
C ALA A 289 -13.39 -25.97 -4.61
N GLU A 290 -12.36 -26.17 -3.79
CA GLU A 290 -12.34 -25.71 -2.39
C GLU A 290 -12.39 -24.19 -2.36
N ARG A 291 -11.44 -23.53 -3.01
CA ARG A 291 -11.36 -22.05 -3.09
C ARG A 291 -12.63 -21.43 -3.67
N GLN A 292 -13.20 -22.04 -4.71
CA GLN A 292 -14.46 -21.57 -5.28
C GLN A 292 -15.63 -21.68 -4.31
N ALA A 293 -15.71 -22.78 -3.55
CA ALA A 293 -16.74 -22.96 -2.55
C ALA A 293 -16.60 -21.93 -1.41
N GLU A 294 -15.37 -21.58 -1.02
CA GLU A 294 -15.12 -20.53 -0.03
C GLU A 294 -15.54 -19.14 -0.53
N ASN A 295 -15.20 -18.80 -1.77
CA ASN A 295 -15.61 -17.54 -2.37
C ASN A 295 -17.15 -17.44 -2.46
N LEU A 296 -17.83 -18.52 -2.87
CA LEU A 296 -19.28 -18.57 -2.87
C LEU A 296 -19.85 -18.46 -1.45
N ALA A 297 -19.22 -19.09 -0.48
CA ALA A 297 -19.67 -19.05 0.91
C ALA A 297 -19.60 -17.64 1.50
N ALA A 298 -18.52 -16.92 1.25
CA ALA A 298 -18.35 -15.56 1.72
C ALA A 298 -19.21 -14.54 0.93
N LEU A 299 -19.52 -14.78 -0.34
CA LEU A 299 -20.35 -13.87 -1.14
C LEU A 299 -21.87 -14.03 -0.89
N TYR A 300 -22.30 -15.27 -0.64
CA TYR A 300 -23.73 -15.62 -0.52
C TYR A 300 -24.11 -16.12 0.89
N ASP A 301 -23.24 -15.89 1.88
CA ASP A 301 -23.43 -16.32 3.27
C ASP A 301 -23.80 -17.81 3.38
N LEU A 302 -23.09 -18.67 2.65
CA LEU A 302 -23.32 -20.12 2.73
C LEU A 302 -22.83 -20.65 4.09
N THR A 303 -23.63 -21.52 4.70
CA THR A 303 -23.24 -22.20 5.94
C THR A 303 -22.11 -23.19 5.70
N CYS A 304 -21.43 -23.64 6.76
CA CYS A 304 -20.36 -24.66 6.64
C CYS A 304 -20.82 -25.92 5.89
N ARG A 305 -22.07 -26.36 6.12
CA ARG A 305 -22.65 -27.53 5.42
C ARG A 305 -22.98 -27.24 3.96
N GLU A 306 -23.51 -26.05 3.67
CA GLU A 306 -23.77 -25.61 2.29
C GLU A 306 -22.47 -25.46 1.49
N ARG A 307 -21.40 -24.91 2.10
CA ARG A 307 -20.07 -24.84 1.51
C ARG A 307 -19.50 -26.22 1.19
N ALA A 308 -19.60 -27.18 2.12
CA ALA A 308 -19.14 -28.55 1.89
C ALA A 308 -19.87 -29.21 0.71
N VAL A 309 -21.20 -29.02 0.61
CA VAL A 309 -21.98 -29.48 -0.54
C VAL A 309 -21.56 -28.76 -1.83
N ALA A 310 -21.43 -27.43 -1.81
CA ALA A 310 -21.05 -26.62 -2.96
C ALA A 310 -19.69 -27.05 -3.52
N ARG A 311 -18.70 -27.32 -2.67
CA ARG A 311 -17.37 -27.83 -3.07
C ARG A 311 -17.45 -29.07 -3.95
N HIS A 312 -18.19 -30.09 -3.51
CA HIS A 312 -18.30 -31.32 -4.30
C HIS A 312 -19.05 -31.08 -5.62
N LEU A 313 -20.08 -30.24 -5.62
CA LEU A 313 -20.81 -29.90 -6.85
C LEU A 313 -19.94 -29.11 -7.85
N LEU A 314 -19.07 -28.21 -7.35
CA LEU A 314 -18.10 -27.45 -8.15
C LEU A 314 -17.02 -28.35 -8.74
N SER A 315 -16.63 -29.42 -8.05
CA SER A 315 -15.76 -30.47 -8.59
C SER A 315 -16.44 -31.39 -9.62
N GLY A 316 -17.69 -31.10 -10.01
CA GLY A 316 -18.43 -31.86 -11.02
C GLY A 316 -19.18 -33.09 -10.48
N GLN A 317 -19.21 -33.30 -9.16
CA GLN A 317 -19.93 -34.44 -8.57
C GLN A 317 -21.44 -34.26 -8.70
N ARG A 318 -22.16 -35.39 -8.83
CA ARG A 318 -23.62 -35.41 -8.78
C ARG A 318 -24.08 -35.36 -7.32
N ILE A 319 -25.25 -34.76 -7.07
CA ILE A 319 -25.79 -34.61 -5.71
C ILE A 319 -25.93 -35.94 -4.94
N ALA A 320 -26.19 -37.06 -5.63
CA ALA A 320 -26.23 -38.39 -5.01
C ALA A 320 -24.86 -38.83 -4.47
N ALA A 321 -23.81 -38.69 -5.28
CA ALA A 321 -22.44 -38.98 -4.86
C ALA A 321 -21.96 -38.00 -3.77
N THR A 322 -22.37 -36.73 -3.83
CA THR A 322 -22.10 -35.76 -2.75
C THR A 322 -22.73 -36.20 -1.42
N ALA A 323 -23.94 -36.77 -1.43
CA ALA A 323 -24.59 -37.26 -0.22
C ALA A 323 -23.82 -38.43 0.40
N GLU A 324 -23.35 -39.36 -0.42
CA GLU A 324 -22.49 -40.48 0.00
C GLU A 324 -21.15 -40.00 0.56
N LEU A 325 -20.47 -39.08 -0.14
CA LEU A 325 -19.16 -38.54 0.26
C LEU A 325 -19.21 -37.75 1.58
N LEU A 326 -20.33 -37.12 1.88
CA LEU A 326 -20.54 -36.35 3.11
C LEU A 326 -21.22 -37.16 4.22
N ASP A 327 -21.51 -38.44 4.00
CA ASP A 327 -22.24 -39.32 4.91
C ASP A 327 -23.57 -38.72 5.41
N ILE A 328 -24.38 -38.21 4.48
CA ILE A 328 -25.70 -37.63 4.77
C ILE A 328 -26.79 -38.26 3.91
N ALA A 329 -28.04 -38.21 4.40
CA ALA A 329 -29.18 -38.66 3.62
C ALA A 329 -29.35 -37.83 2.32
N PHE A 330 -29.76 -38.49 1.24
CA PHE A 330 -29.97 -37.86 -0.07
C PHE A 330 -30.91 -36.65 -0.01
N GLU A 331 -32.01 -36.75 0.76
CA GLU A 331 -32.95 -35.65 0.95
C GLU A 331 -32.34 -34.47 1.72
N THR A 332 -31.39 -34.73 2.63
CA THR A 332 -30.64 -33.68 3.33
C THR A 332 -29.70 -32.94 2.37
N ALA A 333 -28.97 -33.66 1.51
CA ALA A 333 -28.15 -33.05 0.47
C ALA A 333 -28.98 -32.20 -0.49
N ARG A 334 -30.16 -32.69 -0.89
CA ARG A 334 -31.12 -31.95 -1.73
C ARG A 334 -31.67 -30.71 -1.04
N SER A 335 -31.90 -30.75 0.27
CA SER A 335 -32.30 -29.59 1.07
C SER A 335 -31.21 -28.51 1.08
N HIS A 336 -29.96 -28.90 1.33
CA HIS A 336 -28.82 -27.98 1.24
C HIS A 336 -28.68 -27.38 -0.17
N LEU A 337 -28.82 -28.18 -1.24
CA LEU A 337 -28.79 -27.67 -2.62
C LEU A 337 -29.88 -26.64 -2.90
N ARG A 338 -31.11 -26.86 -2.41
CA ARG A 338 -32.20 -25.88 -2.53
C ARG A 338 -31.89 -24.58 -1.80
N SER A 339 -31.30 -24.67 -0.61
CA SER A 339 -30.87 -23.49 0.16
C SER A 339 -29.78 -22.71 -0.58
N ILE A 340 -28.78 -23.41 -1.14
CA ILE A 340 -27.73 -22.80 -1.98
C ILE A 340 -28.37 -22.08 -3.18
N PHE A 341 -29.28 -22.72 -3.90
CA PHE A 341 -30.00 -22.10 -5.03
C PHE A 341 -30.79 -20.86 -4.63
N ALA A 342 -31.47 -20.90 -3.48
CA ALA A 342 -32.19 -19.75 -2.96
C ALA A 342 -31.25 -18.58 -2.63
N LYS A 343 -30.08 -18.85 -2.03
CA LYS A 343 -29.09 -17.83 -1.67
C LYS A 343 -28.33 -17.25 -2.87
N THR A 344 -28.06 -18.09 -3.87
CA THR A 344 -27.28 -17.72 -5.07
C THR A 344 -28.13 -17.20 -6.22
N GLY A 345 -29.46 -17.40 -6.16
CA GLY A 345 -30.40 -17.00 -7.21
C GLY A 345 -30.36 -17.85 -8.48
N VAL A 346 -29.62 -18.97 -8.48
CA VAL A 346 -29.58 -19.91 -9.60
C VAL A 346 -30.55 -21.07 -9.40
N SER A 347 -30.91 -21.75 -10.49
CA SER A 347 -31.88 -22.87 -10.45
C SER A 347 -31.31 -24.20 -10.93
N ARG A 348 -30.08 -24.23 -11.44
CA ARG A 348 -29.42 -25.42 -11.98
C ARG A 348 -28.00 -25.54 -11.45
N GLN A 349 -27.54 -26.77 -11.25
CA GLN A 349 -26.18 -27.07 -10.82
C GLN A 349 -25.14 -26.50 -11.81
N THR A 350 -25.41 -26.56 -13.11
CA THR A 350 -24.53 -25.97 -14.14
C THR A 350 -24.38 -24.46 -13.99
N ASP A 351 -25.44 -23.78 -13.54
CA ASP A 351 -25.41 -22.34 -13.31
C ASP A 351 -24.63 -22.03 -12.03
N LEU A 352 -24.72 -22.88 -11.00
CA LEU A 352 -23.88 -22.82 -9.78
C LEU A 352 -22.39 -22.95 -10.12
N VAL A 353 -22.04 -23.90 -11.00
CA VAL A 353 -20.66 -24.06 -11.49
C VAL A 353 -20.22 -22.82 -12.28
N ARG A 354 -21.08 -22.29 -13.15
CA ARG A 354 -20.76 -21.09 -13.93
C ARG A 354 -20.52 -19.88 -13.04
N ILE A 355 -21.37 -19.63 -12.03
CA ILE A 355 -21.14 -18.51 -11.12
C ILE A 355 -19.85 -18.71 -10.35
N GLY A 356 -19.56 -19.91 -9.82
CA GLY A 356 -18.31 -20.20 -9.11
C GLY A 356 -17.05 -19.99 -9.95
N LEU A 357 -17.11 -20.24 -11.27
CA LEU A 357 -16.02 -19.95 -12.22
C LEU A 357 -15.82 -18.44 -12.47
N SER A 358 -16.85 -17.64 -12.27
CA SER A 358 -16.84 -16.18 -12.48
C SER A 358 -16.76 -15.37 -11.19
N THR A 359 -16.90 -16.00 -10.02
CA THR A 359 -16.84 -15.34 -8.71
C THR A 359 -15.39 -14.94 -8.41
N PRO A 360 -15.12 -13.66 -8.14
CA PRO A 360 -13.79 -13.20 -7.77
C PRO A 360 -13.34 -13.84 -6.45
N ALA A 361 -12.03 -13.98 -6.28
CA ALA A 361 -11.46 -14.40 -5.02
C ALA A 361 -11.70 -13.32 -3.95
N ILE A 362 -12.12 -13.73 -2.75
CA ILE A 362 -12.27 -12.80 -1.63
C ILE A 362 -10.92 -12.78 -0.89
N ALA A 363 -10.31 -11.60 -0.77
CA ALA A 363 -9.02 -11.46 -0.11
C ALA A 363 -9.14 -11.89 1.37
N GLY A 364 -8.42 -12.94 1.76
CA GLY A 364 -8.39 -13.47 3.13
C GLY A 364 -9.21 -14.75 3.37
N SER A 365 -10.01 -15.23 2.41
CA SER A 365 -10.54 -16.60 2.45
C SER A 365 -9.44 -17.57 2.02
N ARG A 366 -8.67 -18.03 3.00
CA ARG A 366 -7.71 -19.12 2.84
C ARG A 366 -8.47 -20.42 3.14
N PRO A 367 -8.31 -21.48 2.33
CA PRO A 367 -8.77 -22.79 2.74
C PRO A 367 -8.12 -23.14 4.07
N PRO A 368 -8.86 -23.62 5.08
CA PRO A 368 -8.24 -24.14 6.28
C PRO A 368 -7.22 -25.20 5.82
N GLU A 369 -5.96 -25.06 6.26
CA GLU A 369 -4.99 -26.13 6.10
C GLU A 369 -5.66 -27.41 6.59
N SER A 370 -5.75 -28.40 5.71
CA SER A 370 -6.33 -29.68 6.06
C SER A 370 -5.49 -30.26 7.19
N ASP A 371 -5.98 -30.16 8.42
CA ASP A 371 -5.51 -30.98 9.52
C ASP A 371 -5.66 -32.42 9.05
N LEU A 372 -4.52 -33.02 8.69
CA LEU A 372 -4.34 -34.46 8.67
C LEU A 372 -4.59 -34.92 10.10
N ILE A 373 -5.86 -35.20 10.39
CA ILE A 373 -6.23 -35.99 11.56
C ILE A 373 -5.84 -37.42 11.20
N ASP A 374 -4.67 -37.82 11.70
CA ASP A 374 -4.37 -39.23 11.99
C ASP A 374 -5.54 -39.80 12.81
N HIS A 375 -6.27 -40.74 12.23
CA HIS A 375 -6.90 -41.87 12.92
C HIS A 375 -7.14 -43.04 11.98
#